data_AF-A0A6A6SG26-F1
#
_entry.id   AF-A0A6A6SG26-F1
#
_cell.length_a   1.000
_cell.length_b   1.000
_cell.length_c   1.000
_cell.angle_alpha   90.00
_cell.angle_beta   90.00
_cell.angle_gamma   90.00
#
_symmetry.space_group_name_H-M   'P 1'
#
loop_
_entity.id
_entity.type
_entity.pdbx_description
1 polymer ?
#
loop_
_entity_poly.entity_id
_entity_poly.type
_entity_poly.pdbx_seq_one_letter_code
_entity_poly.pdbx_strand_id
1 'polypeptide(L)'
;MPSSQQRPLGKQMLRGVGIFQVIVAFPAMCILGFLALDQLFYPYIRYYYFFLDVITALMAGGIVFIVYVQRKAIISSYQNFLFEAVKAILATALWLWLILDSAFGPWWKDWNKYRSPNVEKLIAWRVRCSALAVIVLVILFYPSLVYTYWSWEKESENENVESGYGDGGEERTERTPLLSQEDS
;
A
#
# COMPACT_ATOMS: atom_id res chain seq x y z
N MET A 1 2.62 31.03 -25.93
CA MET A 1 1.65 29.95 -25.66
C MET A 1 2.26 29.03 -24.62
N PRO A 2 1.75 28.96 -23.39
CA PRO A 2 2.31 28.06 -22.40
C PRO A 2 1.90 26.63 -22.76
N SER A 3 2.90 25.77 -23.01
CA SER A 3 2.72 24.34 -23.16
C SER A 3 2.05 23.82 -21.88
N SER A 4 0.83 23.33 -22.01
CA SER A 4 0.12 22.62 -20.95
C SER A 4 0.98 21.42 -20.55
N GLN A 5 1.72 21.59 -19.46
CA GLN A 5 2.53 20.57 -18.81
C GLN A 5 1.57 19.48 -18.33
N GLN A 6 1.25 18.57 -19.25
CA GLN A 6 0.42 17.39 -18.98
C GLN A 6 1.17 16.59 -17.93
N ARG A 7 0.71 16.68 -16.67
CA ARG A 7 1.13 15.74 -15.64
C ARG A 7 0.87 14.34 -16.21
N PRO A 8 1.84 13.42 -16.18
CA PRO A 8 1.68 12.13 -16.81
C PRO A 8 0.45 11.45 -16.20
N LEU A 9 -0.53 11.12 -17.04
CA LEU A 9 -1.89 10.67 -16.68
C LEU A 9 -1.87 9.57 -15.59
N GLY A 10 -0.86 8.71 -15.61
CA GLY A 10 -0.72 7.66 -14.61
C GLY A 10 -0.37 8.13 -13.19
N LYS A 11 0.35 9.25 -13.01
CA LYS A 11 0.52 9.85 -11.67
C LYS A 11 -0.81 10.37 -11.10
N GLN A 12 -1.72 10.81 -11.98
CA GLN A 12 -3.05 11.24 -11.57
C GLN A 12 -3.97 10.05 -11.23
N MET A 13 -3.91 8.98 -12.03
CA MET A 13 -4.64 7.73 -11.75
C MET A 13 -4.19 7.10 -10.43
N LEU A 14 -2.87 7.01 -10.19
CA LEU A 14 -2.32 6.43 -8.95
C LEU A 14 -2.78 7.20 -7.71
N ARG A 15 -2.85 8.54 -7.81
CA ARG A 15 -3.37 9.40 -6.74
C ARG A 15 -4.86 9.18 -6.50
N GLY A 16 -5.63 8.96 -7.56
CA GLY A 16 -7.05 8.60 -7.48
C GLY A 16 -7.25 7.28 -6.75
N VAL A 17 -6.53 6.24 -7.15
CA VAL A 17 -6.59 4.90 -6.51
C VAL A 17 -6.18 4.97 -5.04
N GLY A 18 -5.12 5.71 -4.71
CA GLY A 18 -4.70 5.91 -3.32
C GLY A 18 -5.77 6.54 -2.43
N ILE A 19 -6.58 7.46 -2.97
CA ILE A 19 -7.71 8.04 -2.23
C ILE A 19 -8.76 6.96 -1.92
N PHE A 20 -9.10 6.11 -2.89
CA PHE A 20 -10.02 4.99 -2.65
C PHE A 20 -9.47 3.98 -1.63
N GLN A 21 -8.17 3.69 -1.67
CA GLN A 21 -7.50 2.85 -0.66
C GLN A 21 -7.69 3.44 0.75
N VAL A 22 -7.53 4.76 0.92
CA VAL A 22 -7.74 5.45 2.21
C VAL A 22 -9.20 5.46 2.62
N ILE A 23 -10.14 5.70 1.71
CA ILE A 23 -11.59 5.69 2.00
C ILE A 23 -12.01 4.34 2.58
N VAL A 24 -11.42 3.24 2.11
CA VAL A 24 -11.70 1.90 2.62
C VAL A 24 -10.93 1.60 3.91
N ALA A 25 -9.63 1.92 3.95
CA ALA A 25 -8.77 1.55 5.08
C ALA A 25 -8.98 2.41 6.34
N PHE A 26 -9.34 3.68 6.18
CA PHE A 26 -9.46 4.60 7.32
C PHE A 26 -10.62 4.26 8.26
N PRO A 27 -11.86 3.99 7.80
CA PRO A 27 -12.94 3.55 8.68
C PRO A 27 -12.59 2.24 9.39
N ALA A 28 -11.98 1.29 8.69
CA ALA A 28 -11.55 0.02 9.27
C ALA A 28 -10.53 0.23 10.40
N MET A 29 -9.52 1.09 10.17
CA MET A 29 -8.54 1.47 11.18
C MET A 29 -9.20 2.09 12.43
N CYS A 30 -10.13 3.03 12.25
CA CYS A 30 -10.78 3.72 13.38
C CYS A 30 -11.69 2.78 14.19
N ILE A 31 -12.53 1.97 13.53
CA ILE A 31 -13.46 1.08 14.19
C ILE A 31 -12.70 0.00 14.97
N LEU A 32 -11.73 -0.66 14.33
CA LEU A 32 -10.95 -1.73 14.96
C LEU A 32 -10.03 -1.18 16.05
N GLY A 33 -9.45 0.01 15.85
CA GLY A 33 -8.68 0.68 16.89
C GLY A 33 -9.50 1.02 18.13
N PHE A 34 -10.75 1.47 17.95
CA PHE A 34 -11.67 1.70 19.06
C PHE A 34 -12.03 0.39 19.79
N LEU A 35 -12.34 -0.68 19.06
CA LEU A 35 -12.63 -2.00 19.65
C LEU A 35 -11.44 -2.57 20.42
N ALA A 36 -10.22 -2.38 19.90
CA ALA A 36 -9.00 -2.75 20.62
C ALA A 36 -8.84 -1.99 21.93
N LEU A 37 -9.13 -0.67 21.94
CA LEU A 37 -9.10 0.12 23.18
C LEU A 37 -10.17 -0.34 24.17
N ASP A 38 -11.38 -0.58 23.70
CA ASP A 38 -12.47 -1.08 24.55
C ASP A 38 -12.09 -2.41 25.22
N GLN A 39 -11.47 -3.33 24.47
CA GLN A 39 -10.99 -4.61 25.00
C GLN A 39 -9.78 -4.49 25.94
N LEU A 40 -8.97 -3.44 25.80
CA LEU A 40 -7.86 -3.15 26.71
C LEU A 40 -8.38 -2.69 28.08
N PHE A 41 -9.38 -1.80 28.08
CA PHE A 41 -9.96 -1.24 29.31
C PHE A 41 -10.96 -2.17 29.98
N TYR A 42 -11.70 -2.93 29.17
CA TYR A 42 -12.67 -3.90 29.65
C TYR A 42 -12.41 -5.26 29.01
N PRO A 43 -11.47 -6.05 29.57
CA PRO A 43 -11.15 -7.38 29.08
C PRO A 43 -12.28 -8.36 29.43
N TYR A 44 -13.43 -8.21 28.77
CA TYR A 44 -14.57 -9.11 28.91
C TYR A 44 -14.29 -10.47 28.25
N ILE A 45 -13.34 -10.55 27.30
CA ILE A 45 -13.01 -11.74 26.50
C ILE A 45 -11.48 -11.84 26.28
N ARG A 46 -10.99 -13.08 26.15
CA ARG A 46 -9.59 -13.50 25.92
C ARG A 46 -8.78 -12.53 25.06
N TYR A 47 -7.53 -12.27 25.47
CA TYR A 47 -6.50 -11.45 24.79
C TYR A 47 -6.40 -11.61 23.26
N TYR A 48 -6.84 -12.75 22.73
CA TYR A 48 -6.95 -13.03 21.32
C TYR A 48 -7.63 -11.90 20.51
N TYR A 49 -8.82 -11.44 20.94
CA TYR A 49 -9.56 -10.43 20.18
C TYR A 49 -8.84 -9.08 20.19
N PHE A 50 -8.13 -8.78 21.27
CA PHE A 50 -7.37 -7.54 21.40
C PHE A 50 -6.22 -7.53 20.38
N PHE A 51 -5.45 -8.62 20.33
CA PHE A 51 -4.38 -8.74 19.33
C PHE A 51 -4.91 -8.72 17.90
N LEU A 52 -6.06 -9.35 17.65
CA LEU A 52 -6.69 -9.35 16.34
C LEU A 52 -7.06 -7.92 15.89
N ASP A 53 -7.75 -7.17 16.75
CA ASP A 53 -8.20 -5.82 16.43
C ASP A 53 -7.02 -4.85 16.28
N VAL A 54 -6.00 -4.97 17.15
CA VAL A 54 -4.77 -4.16 17.07
C VAL A 54 -4.00 -4.44 15.78
N ILE A 55 -3.72 -5.70 15.46
CA ILE A 55 -2.94 -6.06 14.25
C ILE A 55 -3.65 -5.57 12.99
N THR A 56 -4.97 -5.78 12.93
CA THR A 56 -5.77 -5.37 11.76
C THR A 56 -5.85 -3.85 11.65
N ALA A 57 -6.01 -3.13 12.77
CA ALA A 57 -5.99 -1.67 12.80
C ALA A 57 -4.61 -1.11 12.39
N LEU A 58 -3.51 -1.72 12.82
CA LEU A 58 -2.15 -1.31 12.46
C LEU A 58 -1.86 -1.53 10.96
N MET A 59 -2.28 -2.66 10.39
CA MET A 59 -2.12 -2.92 8.95
C MET A 59 -2.93 -1.92 8.11
N ALA A 60 -4.18 -1.65 8.49
CA ALA A 60 -5.02 -0.64 7.84
C ALA A 60 -4.42 0.77 7.99
N GLY A 61 -3.91 1.11 9.18
CA GLY A 61 -3.22 2.36 9.45
C GLY A 61 -1.92 2.51 8.66
N GLY A 62 -1.18 1.42 8.46
CA GLY A 62 0.01 1.39 7.60
C GLY A 62 -0.31 1.77 6.15
N ILE A 63 -1.41 1.26 5.60
CA ILE A 63 -1.88 1.63 4.25
C ILE A 63 -2.21 3.12 4.18
N VAL A 64 -2.95 3.65 5.16
CA VAL A 64 -3.29 5.08 5.22
C VAL A 64 -2.04 5.96 5.35
N PHE A 65 -1.10 5.55 6.20
CA PHE A 65 0.17 6.25 6.39
C PHE A 65 0.99 6.31 5.10
N ILE A 66 1.11 5.19 4.38
CA ILE A 66 1.85 5.15 3.11
C ILE A 66 1.22 6.11 2.09
N VAL A 67 -0.11 6.10 1.95
CA VAL A 67 -0.80 7.03 1.03
C VAL A 67 -0.60 8.49 1.45
N TYR A 68 -0.61 8.77 2.76
CA TYR A 68 -0.33 10.11 3.29
C TYR A 68 1.10 10.57 2.94
N VAL A 69 2.10 9.71 3.14
CA VAL A 69 3.50 9.98 2.77
C VAL A 69 3.62 10.20 1.26
N GLN A 70 3.00 9.34 0.44
CA GLN A 70 2.95 9.48 -1.02
C GLN A 70 2.30 10.79 -1.49
N ARG A 71 1.38 11.34 -0.71
CA ARG A 71 0.72 12.61 -1.04
C ARG A 71 1.58 13.84 -0.75
N LYS A 72 2.48 13.75 0.25
CA LYS A 72 3.29 14.89 0.72
C LYS A 72 4.72 14.91 0.17
N ALA A 73 5.32 13.76 -0.10
CA ALA A 73 6.69 13.68 -0.59
C ALA A 73 6.76 13.73 -2.12
N ILE A 74 7.83 14.32 -2.65
CA ILE A 74 8.23 14.14 -4.06
C ILE A 74 9.00 12.81 -4.09
N ILE A 75 8.36 11.78 -4.65
CA ILE A 75 8.84 10.40 -4.59
C ILE A 75 9.38 9.99 -5.96
N SER A 76 10.57 9.38 -5.98
CA SER A 76 11.16 8.75 -7.17
C SER A 76 10.35 7.52 -7.59
N SER A 77 10.34 7.15 -8.87
CA SER A 77 9.56 6.01 -9.37
C SER A 77 9.89 4.69 -8.68
N TYR A 78 11.17 4.46 -8.34
CA TYR A 78 11.58 3.27 -7.56
C TYR A 78 10.97 3.26 -6.15
N GLN A 79 11.02 4.39 -5.45
CA GLN A 79 10.42 4.52 -4.12
C GLN A 79 8.89 4.38 -4.19
N ASN A 80 8.27 4.86 -5.26
CA ASN A 80 6.83 4.73 -5.47
C ASN A 80 6.42 3.27 -5.69
N PHE A 81 7.19 2.52 -6.46
CA PHE A 81 7.03 1.08 -6.61
C PHE A 81 7.15 0.35 -5.26
N LEU A 82 8.17 0.67 -4.44
CA LEU A 82 8.30 0.08 -3.10
C LEU A 82 7.09 0.39 -2.20
N PHE A 83 6.56 1.62 -2.23
CA PHE A 83 5.38 1.96 -1.45
C PHE A 83 4.12 1.22 -1.91
N GLU A 84 3.90 1.07 -3.22
CA GLU A 84 2.79 0.23 -3.72
C GLU A 84 2.99 -1.24 -3.36
N ALA A 85 4.22 -1.76 -3.42
CA ALA A 85 4.55 -3.12 -3.02
C ALA A 85 4.25 -3.38 -1.54
N VAL A 86 4.69 -2.49 -0.66
CA VAL A 86 4.39 -2.60 0.78
C VAL A 86 2.89 -2.52 1.04
N LYS A 87 2.15 -1.64 0.36
CA LYS A 87 0.67 -1.59 0.48
C LYS A 87 0.02 -2.90 0.04
N ALA A 88 0.45 -3.46 -1.08
CA ALA A 88 -0.07 -4.73 -1.57
C ALA A 88 0.24 -5.89 -0.61
N ILE A 89 1.46 -5.93 -0.06
CA ILE A 89 1.87 -6.90 0.96
C ILE A 89 1.01 -6.75 2.23
N LEU A 90 0.84 -5.53 2.74
CA LEU A 90 -0.02 -5.27 3.91
C LEU A 90 -1.47 -5.68 3.66
N ALA A 91 -2.02 -5.35 2.49
CA ALA A 91 -3.38 -5.74 2.12
C ALA A 91 -3.53 -7.27 2.01
N THR A 92 -2.53 -7.95 1.46
CA THR A 92 -2.50 -9.41 1.32
C THR A 92 -2.34 -10.11 2.66
N ALA A 93 -1.46 -9.59 3.53
CA ALA A 93 -1.31 -10.06 4.89
C ALA A 93 -2.60 -9.87 5.69
N LEU A 94 -3.27 -8.72 5.55
CA LEU A 94 -4.56 -8.45 6.20
C LEU A 94 -5.63 -9.42 5.70
N TRP A 95 -5.73 -9.65 4.39
CA TRP A 95 -6.69 -10.60 3.82
C TRP A 95 -6.43 -12.03 4.30
N LEU A 96 -5.17 -12.48 4.27
CA LEU A 96 -4.78 -13.81 4.72
C LEU A 96 -5.04 -13.97 6.23
N TRP A 97 -4.78 -12.91 7.00
CA TRP A 97 -5.09 -12.85 8.43
C TRP A 97 -6.60 -12.97 8.67
N LEU A 98 -7.45 -12.27 7.92
CA LEU A 98 -8.92 -12.38 8.05
C LEU A 98 -9.45 -13.77 7.70
N ILE A 99 -8.87 -14.43 6.70
CA ILE A 99 -9.22 -15.82 6.36
C ILE A 99 -8.76 -16.78 7.45
N LEU A 100 -7.52 -16.62 7.92
CA LEU A 100 -6.95 -17.48 8.95
C LEU A 100 -7.70 -17.32 10.27
N ASP A 101 -8.06 -16.08 10.63
CA ASP A 101 -9.04 -15.79 11.68
C ASP A 101 -10.28 -16.60 11.36
N SER A 102 -11.02 -16.28 10.29
CA SER A 102 -12.31 -16.90 9.92
C SER A 102 -12.33 -18.44 9.86
N ALA A 103 -11.19 -19.10 9.63
CA ALA A 103 -11.06 -20.55 9.65
C ALA A 103 -10.69 -21.15 11.02
N PHE A 104 -9.80 -20.51 11.78
CA PHE A 104 -9.15 -21.13 12.96
C PHE A 104 -9.39 -20.39 14.29
N GLY A 105 -10.17 -19.32 14.31
CA GLY A 105 -10.37 -18.55 15.52
C GLY A 105 -11.06 -19.32 16.66
N PRO A 106 -10.98 -18.79 17.90
CA PRO A 106 -11.37 -19.48 19.13
C PRO A 106 -12.88 -19.76 19.25
N TRP A 107 -13.70 -19.37 18.28
CA TRP A 107 -15.13 -19.70 18.22
C TRP A 107 -15.39 -21.20 18.20
N TRP A 108 -14.46 -22.05 17.77
CA TRP A 108 -14.64 -23.51 17.87
C TRP A 108 -14.73 -23.97 19.34
N LYS A 109 -14.08 -23.26 20.28
CA LYS A 109 -14.26 -23.50 21.72
C LYS A 109 -15.58 -22.95 22.26
N ASP A 110 -16.07 -21.86 21.69
CA ASP A 110 -17.37 -21.28 22.07
C ASP A 110 -18.55 -22.04 21.43
N TRP A 111 -18.35 -22.68 20.27
CA TRP A 111 -19.28 -23.58 19.60
C TRP A 111 -19.78 -24.69 20.52
N ASN A 112 -18.85 -25.31 21.25
CA ASN A 112 -19.18 -26.38 22.20
C ASN A 112 -19.81 -25.86 23.50
N LYS A 113 -19.58 -24.60 23.88
CA LYS A 113 -20.06 -24.04 25.15
C LYS A 113 -21.40 -23.30 25.03
N TYR A 114 -21.67 -22.72 23.86
CA TYR A 114 -22.88 -21.96 23.55
C TYR A 114 -23.40 -22.41 22.18
N ARG A 115 -24.15 -23.52 22.16
CA ARG A 115 -24.88 -24.02 20.99
C ARG A 115 -26.02 -23.07 20.64
N SER A 116 -25.68 -21.85 20.23
CA SER A 116 -26.62 -20.82 19.80
C SER A 116 -26.77 -20.91 18.27
N PRO A 117 -28.01 -20.97 17.73
CA PRO A 117 -28.27 -21.12 16.29
C PRO A 117 -27.79 -19.93 15.44
N ASN A 118 -27.26 -18.87 16.06
CA ASN A 118 -26.75 -17.68 15.38
C ASN A 118 -25.24 -17.70 15.11
N VAL A 119 -24.48 -18.65 15.68
CA VAL A 119 -23.01 -18.68 15.53
C VAL A 119 -22.60 -19.09 14.10
N GLU A 120 -23.27 -20.07 13.50
CA GLU A 120 -23.02 -20.48 12.11
C GLU A 120 -23.24 -19.33 11.12
N LYS A 121 -24.29 -18.53 11.33
CA LYS A 121 -24.57 -17.33 10.52
C LYS A 121 -23.47 -16.28 10.66
N LEU A 122 -22.91 -16.13 11.87
CA LEU A 122 -21.84 -15.19 12.15
C LEU A 122 -20.52 -15.59 11.47
N ILE A 123 -20.18 -16.88 11.52
CA ILE A 123 -19.00 -17.44 10.84
C ILE A 123 -19.17 -17.31 9.32
N ALA A 124 -20.33 -17.69 8.78
CA ALA A 124 -20.62 -17.56 7.35
C ALA A 124 -20.56 -16.09 6.88
N TRP A 125 -21.03 -15.14 7.71
CA TRP A 125 -20.90 -13.71 7.43
C TRP A 125 -19.44 -13.25 7.39
N ARG A 126 -18.62 -13.63 8.38
CA ARG A 126 -17.18 -13.32 8.41
C ARG A 126 -16.44 -13.88 7.20
N VAL A 127 -16.68 -15.14 6.86
CA VAL A 127 -16.09 -15.79 5.67
C VAL A 127 -16.49 -15.06 4.39
N ARG A 128 -17.76 -14.64 4.26
CA ARG A 128 -18.22 -13.85 3.11
C ARG A 128 -17.54 -12.48 3.06
N CYS A 129 -17.41 -11.78 4.18
CA CYS A 129 -16.69 -10.50 4.24
C CYS A 129 -15.21 -10.67 3.86
N SER A 130 -14.54 -11.70 4.37
CA SER A 130 -13.15 -12.03 4.02
C SER A 130 -13.00 -12.42 2.55
N ALA A 131 -13.96 -13.15 1.98
CA ALA A 131 -13.99 -13.46 0.56
C ALA A 131 -14.20 -12.20 -0.29
N LEU A 132 -15.10 -11.30 0.10
CA LEU A 132 -15.31 -10.01 -0.57
C LEU A 132 -14.07 -9.10 -0.47
N ALA A 133 -13.29 -9.19 0.61
CA ALA A 133 -12.06 -8.43 0.75
C ALA A 133 -11.00 -8.78 -0.32
N VAL A 134 -11.04 -9.99 -0.92
CA VAL A 134 -10.16 -10.34 -2.04
C VAL A 134 -10.45 -9.49 -3.28
N ILE A 135 -11.73 -9.15 -3.50
CA ILE A 135 -12.15 -8.35 -4.65
C ILE A 135 -11.59 -6.93 -4.51
N VAL A 136 -11.68 -6.36 -3.30
CA VAL A 136 -11.09 -5.05 -2.97
C VAL A 136 -9.58 -5.07 -3.20
N LEU A 137 -8.91 -6.16 -2.80
CA LEU A 137 -7.48 -6.34 -2.97
C LEU A 137 -7.08 -6.35 -4.45
N VAL A 138 -7.74 -7.18 -5.26
CA VAL A 138 -7.45 -7.35 -6.69
C VAL A 138 -7.79 -6.10 -7.49
N ILE A 139 -8.79 -5.30 -7.09
CA ILE A 139 -9.18 -4.09 -7.83
C ILE A 139 -8.36 -2.86 -7.41
N LEU A 140 -8.04 -2.71 -6.11
CA LEU A 140 -7.42 -1.47 -5.61
C LEU A 140 -5.90 -1.55 -5.44
N PHE A 141 -5.32 -2.74 -5.20
CA PHE A 141 -3.89 -2.85 -4.84
C PHE A 141 -3.04 -3.46 -5.95
N TYR A 142 -3.52 -4.50 -6.63
CA TYR A 142 -2.75 -5.13 -7.71
C TYR A 142 -2.59 -4.25 -8.96
N PRO A 143 -3.63 -3.51 -9.42
CA PRO A 143 -3.50 -2.65 -10.59
C PRO A 143 -2.54 -1.48 -10.35
N SER A 144 -2.52 -0.91 -9.14
CA SER A 144 -1.56 0.15 -8.79
C SER A 144 -0.13 -0.38 -8.75
N LEU A 145 0.07 -1.58 -8.18
CA LEU A 145 1.35 -2.27 -8.17
C LEU A 145 1.89 -2.52 -9.58
N VAL A 146 1.10 -3.19 -10.43
CA VAL A 146 1.49 -3.52 -11.81
C VAL A 146 1.81 -2.26 -12.60
N TYR A 147 1.01 -1.20 -12.44
CA TYR A 147 1.29 0.07 -13.09
C TYR A 147 2.63 0.66 -12.66
N THR A 148 2.91 0.69 -11.35
CA THR A 148 4.20 1.22 -10.86
C THR A 148 5.40 0.37 -11.26
N TYR A 149 5.23 -0.95 -11.33
CA TYR A 149 6.24 -1.87 -11.83
C TYR A 149 6.59 -1.56 -13.29
N TRP A 150 5.59 -1.46 -14.17
CA TRP A 150 5.82 -1.09 -15.58
C TRP A 150 6.42 0.31 -15.74
N SER A 151 6.04 1.26 -14.90
CA SER A 151 6.62 2.61 -14.97
C SER A 151 8.09 2.64 -14.56
N TRP A 152 8.46 1.84 -13.56
CA TRP A 152 9.84 1.72 -13.10
C TRP A 152 10.70 0.98 -14.12
N GLU A 153 10.20 -0.11 -14.69
CA GLU A 153 10.90 -0.90 -15.72
C GLU A 153 11.23 -0.03 -16.95
N LYS A 154 10.26 0.75 -17.45
CA LYS A 154 10.48 1.66 -18.58
C LYS A 154 11.47 2.79 -18.29
N GLU A 155 11.48 3.30 -17.06
CA GLU A 155 12.42 4.34 -16.67
C GLU A 155 13.84 3.78 -16.59
N SER A 156 13.99 2.54 -16.09
CA SER A 156 15.28 1.85 -16.09
C SER A 156 15.80 1.50 -17.49
N GLU A 157 14.93 1.14 -18.43
CA GLU A 157 15.31 0.92 -19.83
C GLU A 157 15.78 2.22 -20.50
N ASN A 158 15.07 3.33 -20.29
CA ASN A 158 15.44 4.62 -20.86
C ASN A 158 16.77 5.15 -20.29
N GLU A 159 17.01 5.02 -18.98
CA GLU A 159 18.29 5.37 -18.35
C GLU A 159 19.45 4.53 -18.93
N ASN A 160 19.23 3.24 -19.15
CA ASN A 160 20.23 2.35 -19.77
C ASN A 160 20.52 2.74 -21.23
N VAL A 161 19.50 3.13 -22.01
CA VAL A 161 19.69 3.58 -23.40
C VAL A 161 20.43 4.92 -23.48
N GLU A 162 20.13 5.89 -22.61
CA GLU A 162 20.88 7.15 -22.53
C GLU A 162 22.33 6.92 -22.08
N SER A 163 22.57 6.01 -21.13
CA SER A 163 23.93 5.64 -20.72
C SER A 163 24.70 4.88 -21.80
N GLY A 164 24.02 4.08 -22.62
CA GLY A 164 24.61 3.32 -23.72
C GLY A 164 24.96 4.15 -24.97
N TYR A 165 24.35 5.32 -25.14
CA TYR A 165 24.73 6.29 -26.18
C TYR A 165 25.84 7.26 -25.74
N GLY A 166 26.23 7.23 -24.45
CA GLY A 166 27.22 8.12 -23.86
C GLY A 166 28.60 7.50 -23.57
N ASP A 167 28.81 6.22 -23.87
CA ASP A 167 30.06 5.50 -23.55
C ASP A 167 30.72 4.94 -24.81
N GLY A 168 31.11 5.85 -25.71
CA GLY A 168 31.64 5.51 -27.03
C GLY A 168 32.50 6.62 -27.63
N GLY A 169 33.52 7.06 -26.87
CA GLY A 169 34.66 7.81 -27.42
C GLY A 169 34.73 9.29 -27.05
N GLU A 170 35.60 9.62 -26.09
CA GLU A 170 36.84 10.36 -26.32
C GLU A 170 37.47 10.74 -24.98
N GLU A 171 38.56 10.05 -24.63
CA GLU A 171 39.63 10.69 -23.87
C GLU A 171 40.16 11.87 -24.69
N ARG A 172 39.81 13.11 -24.33
CA ARG A 172 40.64 14.28 -24.64
C ARG A 172 40.56 15.36 -23.56
N THR A 173 41.60 15.35 -22.74
CA THR A 173 42.47 16.51 -22.51
C THR A 173 41.97 17.62 -21.59
N GLU A 174 42.55 17.61 -20.39
CA GLU A 174 43.03 18.80 -19.66
C GLU A 174 42.00 19.84 -19.23
N ARG A 175 41.63 19.73 -17.94
CA ARG A 175 41.13 20.86 -17.16
C ARG A 175 42.18 21.99 -17.16
N THR A 176 41.85 23.10 -17.85
CA THR A 176 42.40 24.49 -17.78
C THR A 176 43.85 24.68 -18.25
N PRO A 177 44.28 25.85 -18.80
CA PRO A 177 43.75 27.22 -18.62
C PRO A 177 43.78 28.17 -19.87
N LEU A 178 43.46 29.46 -19.62
CA LEU A 178 43.74 30.73 -20.35
C LEU A 178 42.48 31.45 -20.89
N LEU A 179 42.04 32.57 -20.30
CA LEU A 179 42.55 33.95 -20.48
C LEU A 179 42.71 34.35 -21.95
N SER A 180 41.62 34.86 -22.55
CA SER A 180 41.64 35.98 -23.50
C SER A 180 40.22 36.45 -23.79
N GLN A 181 39.82 37.59 -23.23
CA GLN A 181 39.30 38.72 -24.03
C GLN A 181 39.13 39.94 -23.12
N GLU A 182 40.14 40.82 -23.14
CA GLU A 182 39.95 42.26 -22.99
C GLU A 182 39.01 42.77 -24.09
N ASP A 183 38.06 43.64 -23.72
CA ASP A 183 37.79 44.95 -24.34
C ASP A 183 36.35 45.40 -24.09
N SER A 184 36.17 46.28 -23.10
CA SER A 184 35.40 47.54 -23.16
C SER A 184 35.46 48.28 -21.83
#